data_AF-A0A2X0J1Z1-F1
#
_entry.id   AF-A0A2X0J1Z1-F1
#
_cell.length_a   1.000
_cell.length_b   1.000
_cell.length_c   1.000
_cell.angle_alpha   90.00
_cell.angle_beta   90.00
_cell.angle_gamma   90.00
#
_symmetry.space_group_name_H-M   'P 1'
#
loop_
_entity.id
_entity.type
_entity.pdbx_description
1 polymer ?
#
loop_
_entity_poly.entity_id
_entity_poly.type
_entity_poly.pdbx_seq_one_letter_code
_entity_poly.pdbx_strand_id
1 'polypeptide(L)'
;MTTESGSPRYIRLQIELIAEIVDEKALQAAALEQVQNDEYLEDDERAEAIEAINLDPSGAVAHFIDPVALVENIPGIELAEAGWETQPVDYDAEAEEWEPFEAGAED
;
A
#
# COMPACT_ATOMS: atom_id res chain seq x y z
N MET A 1 13.96 -30.65 30.48
CA MET A 1 14.01 -29.97 29.18
C MET A 1 13.28 -28.65 29.37
N THR A 2 14.03 -27.58 29.59
CA THR A 2 13.48 -26.23 29.72
C THR A 2 13.26 -25.70 28.32
N THR A 3 12.01 -25.36 28.00
CA THR A 3 11.63 -24.72 26.74
C THR A 3 12.37 -23.40 26.64
N GLU A 4 13.22 -23.23 25.63
CA GLU A 4 13.72 -21.92 25.23
C GLU A 4 12.51 -21.11 24.74
N SER A 5 12.01 -20.24 25.60
CA SER A 5 11.03 -19.21 25.23
C SER A 5 11.76 -18.19 24.36
N GLY A 6 11.95 -18.50 23.08
CA GLY A 6 12.52 -17.54 22.13
C GLY A 6 11.57 -16.36 21.99
N SER A 7 12.05 -15.15 22.29
CA SER A 7 11.32 -13.92 22.00
C SER A 7 10.93 -13.88 20.52
N PRO A 8 9.73 -13.36 20.18
CA PRO A 8 9.33 -13.21 18.78
C PRO A 8 10.39 -12.41 18.01
N ARG A 9 10.73 -12.87 16.80
CA ARG A 9 11.65 -12.18 15.89
C ARG A 9 10.82 -11.45 14.84
N TYR A 10 10.86 -10.13 14.88
CA TYR A 10 10.17 -9.28 13.92
C TYR A 10 11.13 -8.80 12.83
N ILE A 11 10.61 -8.65 11.62
CA ILE A 11 11.30 -8.00 10.51
C ILE A 11 10.43 -6.82 10.04
N ARG A 12 11.05 -5.70 9.69
CA ARG A 12 10.39 -4.58 9.01
C ARG A 12 10.78 -4.65 7.54
N LEU A 13 9.79 -4.79 6.67
CA LEU A 13 9.98 -4.71 5.23
C LEU A 13 9.61 -3.30 4.76
N GLN A 14 10.49 -2.67 3.98
CA GLN A 14 10.21 -1.39 3.34
C GLN A 14 10.20 -1.61 1.83
N ILE A 15 9.14 -1.16 1.16
CA ILE A 15 8.94 -1.30 -0.28
C ILE A 15 8.69 0.08 -0.85
N GLU A 16 9.41 0.43 -1.92
CA GLU A 16 9.15 1.61 -2.73
C GLU A 16 8.61 1.15 -4.09
N LEU A 17 7.47 1.71 -4.50
CA LEU A 17 6.80 1.39 -5.76
C LEU A 17 6.55 2.68 -6.53
N ILE A 18 7.00 2.70 -7.78
CA ILE A 18 6.74 3.79 -8.72
C ILE A 18 6.03 3.19 -9.92
N ALA A 19 4.83 3.68 -10.20
CA ALA A 19 4.00 3.21 -11.30
C ALA A 19 3.55 4.40 -12.15
N GLU A 20 3.61 4.23 -13.46
CA GLU A 20 3.07 5.20 -14.41
C GLU A 20 1.57 4.95 -14.62
N ILE A 21 0.77 6.01 -14.51
CA ILE A 21 -0.65 5.97 -14.89
C ILE A 21 -0.74 6.14 -16.41
N VAL A 22 -0.84 5.02 -17.13
CA VAL A 22 -0.92 5.01 -18.60
C VAL A 22 -2.32 5.31 -19.14
N ASP A 23 -3.36 5.13 -18.33
CA ASP A 23 -4.76 5.45 -18.64
C ASP A 23 -5.52 5.83 -17.35
N GLU A 24 -5.59 7.14 -17.09
CA GLU A 24 -6.25 7.70 -15.91
C GLU A 24 -7.76 7.40 -15.86
N LYS A 25 -8.44 7.35 -17.02
CA LYS A 25 -9.89 7.10 -17.08
C LYS A 25 -10.21 5.65 -16.77
N ALA A 26 -9.40 4.73 -17.29
CA ALA A 26 -9.52 3.32 -16.95
C ALA A 26 -9.29 3.09 -15.45
N LEU A 27 -8.27 3.72 -14.87
CA LEU A 27 -8.00 3.68 -13.44
C LEU A 27 -9.18 4.20 -12.61
N GLN A 28 -9.69 5.39 -12.95
CA GLN A 28 -10.84 5.99 -12.27
C GLN A 28 -12.07 5.08 -12.32
N ALA A 29 -12.40 4.54 -13.49
CA ALA A 29 -13.57 3.68 -13.67
C ALA A 29 -13.45 2.39 -12.84
N ALA A 30 -12.28 1.75 -12.86
CA ALA A 30 -12.03 0.55 -12.07
C ALA A 30 -12.11 0.83 -10.57
N ALA A 31 -11.59 1.97 -10.10
CA ALA A 31 -11.61 2.31 -8.68
C ALA A 31 -13.04 2.57 -8.18
N LEU A 32 -13.84 3.29 -8.98
CA LEU A 32 -15.25 3.50 -8.69
C LEU A 32 -16.02 2.18 -8.64
N GLU A 33 -15.74 1.25 -9.56
CA GLU A 33 -16.34 -0.09 -9.54
C GLU A 33 -15.95 -0.85 -8.27
N GLN A 34 -14.68 -0.81 -7.88
CA GLN A 34 -14.20 -1.51 -6.68
C GLN A 34 -14.85 -0.95 -5.41
N VAL A 35 -14.83 0.37 -5.23
CA VAL A 35 -15.45 1.04 -4.08
C VAL A 35 -16.96 0.83 -4.05
N GLN A 36 -17.65 0.74 -5.21
CA GLN A 36 -19.09 0.45 -5.24
C GLN A 36 -19.44 -0.99 -4.84
N ASN A 37 -18.54 -1.94 -5.11
CA ASN A 37 -18.74 -3.36 -4.82
C ASN A 37 -18.13 -3.80 -3.48
N ASP A 38 -17.48 -2.90 -2.74
CA ASP A 38 -16.91 -3.21 -1.43
C ASP A 38 -18.02 -3.34 -0.37
N GLU A 39 -18.28 -4.58 0.08
CA GLU A 39 -19.30 -4.88 1.08
C GLU A 39 -18.87 -4.52 2.51
N TYR A 40 -17.59 -4.22 2.73
CA TYR A 40 -17.04 -3.90 4.05
C TYR A 40 -16.96 -2.40 4.32
N LEU A 41 -17.17 -1.59 3.29
CA LEU A 41 -17.12 -0.13 3.38
C LEU A 41 -18.48 0.44 3.81
N GLU A 42 -18.50 1.32 4.82
CA GLU A 42 -19.72 1.99 5.24
C GLU A 42 -20.18 3.03 4.20
N ASP A 43 -21.47 3.41 4.21
CA ASP A 43 -22.05 4.23 3.15
C ASP A 43 -21.45 5.65 3.07
N ASP A 44 -21.10 6.23 4.21
CA ASP A 44 -20.42 7.52 4.33
C ASP A 44 -18.96 7.44 3.88
N GLU A 45 -18.22 6.42 4.34
CA GLU A 45 -16.85 6.15 3.89
C GLU A 45 -16.80 5.92 2.37
N ARG A 46 -17.80 5.22 1.81
CA ARG A 46 -17.94 5.01 0.37
C ARG A 46 -18.17 6.31 -0.38
N ALA A 47 -19.01 7.20 0.15
CA ALA A 47 -19.27 8.49 -0.48
C ALA A 47 -18.01 9.36 -0.50
N GLU A 48 -17.24 9.39 0.60
CA GLU A 48 -15.97 10.10 0.70
C GLU A 48 -14.93 9.54 -0.28
N ALA A 49 -14.80 8.20 -0.36
CA ALA A 49 -13.91 7.55 -1.32
C ALA A 49 -14.29 7.87 -2.77
N ILE A 50 -15.58 7.87 -3.11
CA ILE A 50 -16.07 8.25 -4.44
C ILE A 50 -15.73 9.72 -4.75
N GLU A 51 -15.91 10.63 -3.80
CA GLU A 51 -15.55 12.04 -3.99
C GLU A 51 -14.04 12.20 -4.23
N ALA A 52 -13.22 11.53 -3.43
CA ALA A 52 -11.76 11.54 -3.56
C ALA A 52 -11.29 11.02 -4.92
N ILE A 53 -11.82 9.87 -5.38
CA ILE A 53 -11.49 9.29 -6.69
C ILE A 53 -11.87 10.24 -7.84
N ASN A 54 -12.97 10.97 -7.71
CA ASN A 54 -13.39 11.93 -8.73
C ASN A 54 -12.54 13.21 -8.73
N LEU A 55 -11.97 13.59 -7.59
CA LEU A 55 -11.09 14.74 -7.45
C LEU A 55 -9.68 14.43 -7.99
N ASP A 56 -9.15 13.26 -7.63
CA ASP A 56 -7.82 12.79 -8.03
C ASP A 56 -7.79 11.25 -8.18
N PRO A 57 -7.89 10.73 -9.41
CA PRO A 57 -7.83 9.30 -9.66
C PRO A 57 -6.48 8.65 -9.33
N SER A 58 -5.40 9.42 -9.18
CA SER A 58 -4.05 8.85 -8.96
C SER A 58 -3.94 8.15 -7.60
N GLY A 59 -4.56 8.72 -6.56
CA GLY A 59 -4.64 8.11 -5.23
C GLY A 59 -5.47 6.82 -5.20
N ALA A 60 -6.30 6.59 -6.21
CA ALA A 60 -7.17 5.43 -6.29
C ALA A 60 -6.41 4.10 -6.47
N VAL A 61 -5.12 4.16 -6.85
CA VAL A 61 -4.21 2.99 -6.84
C VAL A 61 -4.21 2.31 -5.46
N ALA A 62 -4.44 3.07 -4.38
CA ALA A 62 -4.56 2.53 -3.03
C ALA A 62 -5.77 1.60 -2.82
N HIS A 63 -6.72 1.51 -3.74
CA HIS A 63 -7.77 0.49 -3.63
C HIS A 63 -7.34 -0.87 -4.18
N PHE A 64 -6.27 -0.94 -4.98
CA PHE A 64 -5.88 -2.16 -5.72
C PHE A 64 -4.72 -2.92 -5.09
N ILE A 65 -4.07 -2.39 -4.06
CA ILE A 65 -2.94 -3.04 -3.41
C ILE A 65 -3.41 -3.61 -2.07
N ASP A 66 -3.25 -4.92 -1.93
CA ASP A 66 -3.44 -5.61 -0.66
C ASP A 66 -2.06 -5.98 -0.08
N PRO A 67 -1.57 -5.26 0.94
CA PRO A 67 -0.29 -5.57 1.57
C PRO A 67 -0.31 -6.89 2.35
N VAL A 68 -1.48 -7.38 2.74
CA VAL A 68 -1.65 -8.70 3.38
C VAL A 68 -1.34 -9.80 2.37
N ALA A 69 -1.90 -9.68 1.16
CA ALA A 69 -1.69 -10.63 0.08
C ALA A 69 -0.20 -10.77 -0.33
N LEU A 70 0.64 -9.75 -0.09
CA LEU A 70 2.07 -9.82 -0.38
C LEU A 70 2.82 -10.86 0.48
N VAL A 71 2.37 -11.09 1.72
CA VAL A 71 3.08 -11.95 2.68
C VAL A 71 2.27 -13.13 3.18
N GLU A 72 0.96 -13.18 2.93
CA GLU A 72 0.03 -14.21 3.43
C GLU A 72 0.45 -15.65 3.10
N ASN A 73 1.18 -15.85 2.00
CA ASN A 73 1.55 -17.17 1.48
C ASN A 73 3.00 -17.58 1.84
N ILE A 74 3.71 -16.79 2.65
CA ILE A 74 5.09 -17.09 3.05
C ILE A 74 5.09 -18.03 4.27
N PRO A 75 5.65 -19.25 4.17
CA PRO A 75 5.65 -20.19 5.28
C PRO A 75 6.36 -19.64 6.52
N GLY A 76 5.66 -19.62 7.66
CA GLY A 76 6.21 -19.17 8.94
C GLY A 76 6.17 -17.65 9.16
N ILE A 77 5.46 -16.90 8.31
CA ILE A 77 5.22 -15.46 8.48
C ILE A 77 3.75 -15.23 8.80
N GLU A 78 3.50 -14.45 9.84
CA GLU A 78 2.19 -13.88 10.17
C GLU A 78 2.34 -12.36 10.15
N LEU A 79 1.47 -11.65 9.41
CA LEU A 79 1.50 -10.19 9.34
C LEU A 79 0.99 -9.60 10.67
N ALA A 80 1.81 -8.75 11.30
CA ALA A 80 1.44 -8.08 12.55
C ALA A 80 0.78 -6.70 12.31
N GLU A 81 1.30 -5.95 11.34
CA GLU A 81 0.86 -4.60 10.97
C GLU A 81 1.27 -4.32 9.52
N ALA A 82 0.44 -3.59 8.78
CA ALA A 82 0.78 -3.04 7.48
C ALA A 82 0.34 -1.58 7.43
N GLY A 83 1.27 -0.69 7.07
CA GLY A 83 1.03 0.72 6.84
C GLY A 83 1.51 1.10 5.45
N TRP A 84 0.80 2.02 4.81
CA TRP A 84 1.12 2.49 3.47
C TRP A 84 0.49 3.85 3.22
N GLU A 85 1.15 4.63 2.37
CA GLU A 85 0.71 5.94 1.93
C GLU A 85 1.00 6.05 0.42
N THR A 86 0.13 6.74 -0.30
CA THR A 86 0.37 7.08 -1.71
C THR A 86 0.71 8.55 -1.81
N GLN A 87 1.69 8.88 -2.65
CA GLN A 87 2.08 10.26 -2.93
C GLN A 87 2.44 10.42 -4.41
N PRO A 88 2.06 11.53 -5.07
CA PRO A 88 2.57 11.84 -6.39
C PRO A 88 4.08 12.07 -6.34
N VAL A 89 4.82 11.54 -7.32
CA VAL A 89 6.27 11.76 -7.46
C VAL A 89 6.63 12.10 -8.90
N ASP A 90 7.59 13.01 -9.08
CA ASP A 90 8.24 13.23 -10.37
C ASP A 90 9.32 12.14 -10.55
N TYR A 91 9.12 11.24 -11.52
CA TYR A 91 10.06 10.14 -11.80
C TYR A 91 10.91 10.42 -13.04
N ASP A 92 12.23 10.32 -12.89
CA ASP A 92 13.20 10.34 -13.99
C ASP A 92 13.93 8.98 -14.05
N ALA A 93 13.72 8.24 -15.14
CA ALA A 93 14.31 6.91 -15.33
C ALA A 93 15.83 6.94 -15.56
N GLU A 94 16.40 8.10 -15.91
CA GLU A 94 17.84 8.28 -16.14
C GLU A 94 18.58 8.83 -14.91
N ALA A 95 17.87 9.14 -13.82
CA ALA A 95 18.48 9.58 -12.57
C ALA A 95 19.13 8.40 -11.81
N GLU A 96 20.44 8.48 -11.62
CA GLU A 96 21.19 7.55 -10.77
C GLU A 96 20.98 7.93 -9.28
N GLU A 97 20.65 6.93 -8.45
CA GLU A 97 20.46 6.95 -6.99
C GLU A 97 19.09 7.37 -6.43
N TRP A 98 18.25 6.35 -6.21
CA TRP A 98 17.33 6.33 -5.08
C TRP A 98 18.15 6.05 -3.81
N GLU A 99 18.50 7.08 -3.06
CA GLU A 99 19.06 6.95 -1.70
C GLU A 99 17.99 6.31 -0.81
N PRO A 100 18.18 5.07 -0.30
CA PRO A 100 17.20 4.45 0.57
C PRO A 100 16.99 5.31 1.81
N PHE A 101 15.72 5.53 2.19
CA PHE A 101 15.36 6.27 3.40
C PHE A 101 16.08 5.67 4.62
N GLU A 102 17.07 6.38 5.17
CA GLU A 102 17.65 6.02 6.46
C GLU A 102 16.57 6.22 7.53
N ALA A 103 15.92 5.12 7.93
CA ALA A 103 15.08 5.12 9.13
C ALA A 103 15.97 5.56 10.30
N GLY A 104 15.69 6.76 10.80
CA GLY A 104 16.51 7.45 11.79
C GLY A 104 17.02 6.52 12.88
N ALA A 105 18.33 6.54 13.08
CA ALA A 105 18.96 6.00 14.28
C ALA A 105 18.33 6.70 15.50
N GLU A 106 17.49 5.97 16.23
CA GLU A 106 17.05 6.39 17.55
C GLU A 106 18.25 6.27 18.51
N ASP A 107 18.67 7.39 19.10
CA ASP A 107 19.67 7.52 20.18
C ASP A 107 19.03 7.25 21.55
#